data_AF-A0A7C9EAN8-F1
#
_entry.id   AF-A0A7C9EAN8-F1
#
_cell.length_a   1.000
_cell.length_b   1.000
_cell.length_c   1.000
_cell.angle_alpha   90.00
_cell.angle_beta   90.00
_cell.angle_gamma   90.00
#
_symmetry.space_group_name_H-M   'P 1'
#
loop_
_entity.id
_entity.type
_entity.pdbx_description
1 polymer ?
#
loop_
_entity_poly.entity_id
_entity_poly.type
_entity_poly.pdbx_seq_one_letter_code
_entity_poly.pdbx_strand_id
1 'polypeptide(L)'
;QLKEKEYRTIGLLNFNEDELMLWTQMIPDAEHTILHLDPADESISWETLYPEWIDEEEEEDVPICPNLPKPDPPRKRVDLVVVKLPCGNRKKNWSRDVARLHLQLATAWLAAYAKGNYPVHLLFVTNCFPIPNLFPCKELVKHEGNVWLYRPNLDVLREKLQLPVGSCELALPFKHKVIYHHPPS
;
A
#
# COMPACT_ATOMS: atom_id res chain seq x y z
N GLN A 1 -8.35 22.34 14.39
CA GLN A 1 -7.07 23.08 14.32
C GLN A 1 -5.95 22.07 14.31
N LEU A 2 -5.40 21.76 13.13
CA LEU A 2 -4.10 21.10 13.02
C LEU A 2 -3.10 22.09 13.61
N LYS A 3 -2.44 21.75 14.72
CA LYS A 3 -1.41 22.61 15.29
C LYS A 3 -0.26 22.66 14.30
N GLU A 4 0.14 23.86 13.88
CA GLU A 4 1.17 24.20 12.87
C GLU A 4 2.58 23.62 13.12
N LYS A 5 2.75 22.64 14.01
CA LYS A 5 4.04 22.02 14.36
C LYS A 5 4.09 20.49 14.19
N GLU A 6 3.04 19.85 13.69
CA GLU A 6 2.95 18.38 13.79
C GLU A 6 3.64 17.62 12.64
N TYR A 7 3.78 18.21 11.45
CA TYR A 7 4.36 17.54 10.28
C TYR A 7 5.44 18.40 9.63
N ARG A 8 6.71 17.97 9.72
CA ARG A 8 7.84 18.70 9.11
C ARG A 8 8.13 18.22 7.71
N THR A 9 7.87 16.94 7.43
CA THR A 9 8.07 16.35 6.11
C THR A 9 6.81 15.63 5.65
N ILE A 10 6.30 16.02 4.48
CA ILE A 10 5.06 15.51 3.88
C ILE A 10 5.40 14.82 2.56
N GLY A 11 5.03 13.56 2.44
CA GLY A 11 5.10 12.80 1.20
C GLY A 11 3.78 12.88 0.45
N LEU A 12 3.78 13.26 -0.82
CA LEU A 12 2.59 13.37 -1.66
C LEU A 12 2.61 12.27 -2.73
N LEU A 13 1.57 11.43 -2.77
CA LEU A 13 1.46 10.30 -3.70
C LEU A 13 0.17 10.38 -4.54
N ASN A 14 0.32 10.21 -5.86
CA ASN A 14 -0.78 10.17 -6.84
C ASN A 14 -1.60 11.49 -6.97
N PHE A 15 -0.90 12.62 -7.01
CA PHE A 15 -1.49 13.94 -7.29
C PHE A 15 -0.96 14.50 -8.61
N ASN A 16 -1.79 15.28 -9.30
CA ASN A 16 -1.33 16.03 -10.48
C ASN A 16 -0.60 17.33 -10.07
N GLU A 17 0.03 18.01 -11.03
CA GLU A 17 0.84 19.21 -10.77
C GLU A 17 0.08 20.32 -10.04
N ASP A 18 -1.16 20.60 -10.46
CA ASP A 18 -2.02 21.61 -9.83
C ASP A 18 -2.33 21.26 -8.37
N GLU A 19 -2.64 20.00 -8.09
CA GLU A 19 -2.90 19.50 -6.74
C GLU A 19 -1.65 19.55 -5.85
N LEU A 20 -0.48 19.24 -6.40
CA LEU A 20 0.80 19.35 -5.70
C LEU A 20 1.11 20.80 -5.30
N MET A 21 0.82 21.77 -6.19
CA MET A 21 0.94 23.20 -5.87
C MET A 21 0.02 23.61 -4.73
N LEU A 22 -1.24 23.13 -4.74
CA LEU A 22 -2.21 23.42 -3.67
C LEU A 22 -1.74 22.90 -2.32
N TRP A 23 -1.21 21.66 -2.25
CA TRP A 23 -0.64 21.12 -1.00
C TRP A 23 0.49 21.98 -0.46
N THR A 24 1.40 22.41 -1.34
CA THR A 24 2.53 23.26 -0.97
C THR A 24 2.08 24.62 -0.43
N GLN A 25 0.99 25.19 -0.97
CA GLN A 25 0.41 26.44 -0.49
C GLN A 25 -0.36 26.29 0.82
N MET A 26 -1.00 25.14 1.06
CA MET A 26 -1.78 24.89 2.28
C MET A 26 -0.90 24.70 3.52
N ILE A 27 0.31 24.16 3.37
CA ILE A 27 1.22 23.88 4.50
C ILE A 27 2.65 24.37 4.17
N PRO A 28 2.86 25.68 3.96
CA PRO A 28 4.10 26.20 3.38
C PRO A 28 5.36 25.93 4.22
N ASP A 29 5.21 25.71 5.52
CA ASP A 29 6.33 25.46 6.45
C ASP A 29 6.83 24.01 6.44
N ALA A 30 6.14 23.09 5.73
CA ALA A 30 6.54 21.71 5.62
C ALA A 30 7.41 21.46 4.38
N GLU A 31 8.41 20.58 4.51
CA GLU A 31 9.15 20.05 3.37
C GLU A 31 8.27 19.03 2.63
N HIS A 32 7.91 19.33 1.38
CA HIS A 32 7.11 18.43 0.54
C HIS A 32 8.01 17.58 -0.36
N THR A 33 7.76 16.28 -0.38
CA THR A 33 8.42 15.34 -1.28
C THR A 33 7.37 14.64 -2.14
N ILE A 34 7.54 14.72 -3.46
CA ILE A 34 6.72 13.95 -4.40
C ILE A 34 7.20 12.50 -4.34
N LEU A 35 6.30 11.60 -4.02
CA LEU A 35 6.56 10.17 -3.94
C LEU A 35 6.18 9.53 -5.26
N HIS A 36 7.15 8.84 -5.87
CA HIS A 36 6.97 8.14 -7.13
C HIS A 36 6.52 6.69 -6.88
N LEU A 37 5.61 6.22 -7.73
CA LEU A 37 5.16 4.83 -7.79
C LEU A 37 4.98 4.48 -9.27
N ASP A 38 5.74 3.50 -9.74
CA ASP A 38 5.51 2.95 -11.08
C ASP A 38 4.13 2.32 -11.16
N PRO A 39 3.37 2.52 -12.26
CA PRO A 39 2.06 1.92 -12.40
C PRO A 39 2.14 0.39 -12.40
N ALA A 40 1.08 -0.27 -11.92
CA ALA A 40 0.90 -1.69 -12.17
C ALA A 40 0.87 -1.97 -13.69
N ASP A 41 1.41 -3.11 -14.10
CA ASP A 41 1.32 -3.56 -15.48
C ASP A 41 -0.16 -3.70 -15.89
N GLU A 42 -0.50 -3.27 -17.12
CA GLU A 42 -1.87 -3.27 -17.62
C GLU A 42 -2.50 -4.67 -17.68
N SER A 43 -1.67 -5.72 -17.71
CA SER A 43 -2.11 -7.12 -17.66
C SER A 43 -2.56 -7.58 -16.27
N ILE A 44 -2.28 -6.81 -15.21
CA ILE A 44 -2.66 -7.17 -13.84
C ILE A 44 -4.13 -6.80 -13.62
N SER A 45 -4.99 -7.81 -13.52
CA SER A 45 -6.40 -7.67 -13.14
C SER A 45 -6.64 -8.11 -11.71
N TRP A 46 -7.86 -7.91 -11.22
CA TRP A 46 -8.24 -8.43 -9.91
C TRP A 46 -8.22 -9.96 -9.89
N GLU A 47 -8.66 -10.59 -10.98
CA GLU A 47 -8.76 -12.03 -11.14
C GLU A 47 -7.39 -12.70 -11.27
N THR A 48 -6.37 -11.98 -11.75
CA THR A 48 -4.99 -12.51 -11.76
C THR A 48 -4.37 -12.49 -10.36
N LEU A 49 -4.71 -11.52 -9.51
CA LEU A 49 -4.28 -11.45 -8.11
C LEU A 49 -5.11 -12.36 -7.19
N TYR A 50 -6.41 -12.46 -7.45
CA TYR A 50 -7.38 -13.20 -6.65
C TYR A 50 -8.24 -14.10 -7.55
N PRO A 51 -7.67 -15.20 -8.07
CA PRO A 51 -8.42 -16.17 -8.87
C PRO A 51 -9.52 -16.83 -8.04
N GLU A 52 -10.58 -17.30 -8.71
CA GLU A 52 -11.70 -17.99 -8.06
C GLU A 52 -11.29 -19.35 -7.48
N TRP A 53 -10.32 -20.01 -8.12
CA TRP A 53 -9.76 -21.28 -7.70
C TRP A 53 -8.24 -21.19 -7.70
N ILE A 54 -7.63 -21.82 -6.71
CA ILE A 54 -6.20 -22.07 -6.64
C ILE A 54 -6.01 -23.58 -6.62
N ASP A 55 -5.01 -24.06 -7.35
CA ASP A 55 -4.62 -25.46 -7.29
C ASP A 55 -3.84 -25.69 -5.99
N GLU A 56 -4.54 -26.10 -4.95
CA GLU A 56 -3.95 -26.37 -3.63
C GLU A 56 -3.09 -27.64 -3.63
N GLU A 57 -3.29 -28.54 -4.60
CA GLU A 57 -2.60 -29.84 -4.70
C GLU A 57 -1.41 -29.81 -5.67
N GLU A 58 -1.18 -28.68 -6.35
CA GLU A 58 -0.08 -28.45 -7.32
C GLU A 58 -0.03 -29.53 -8.43
N GLU A 59 -1.19 -30.03 -8.86
CA GLU A 59 -1.32 -31.08 -9.88
C GLU A 59 -1.13 -30.54 -11.31
N GLU A 60 -1.36 -29.23 -11.53
CA GLU A 60 -1.26 -28.54 -12.82
C GLU A 60 -0.16 -27.47 -12.83
N ASP A 61 0.13 -26.90 -14.00
CA ASP A 61 1.11 -25.81 -14.14
C ASP A 61 0.71 -24.59 -13.30
N VAL A 62 1.55 -24.27 -12.30
CA VAL A 62 1.29 -23.18 -11.35
C VAL A 62 1.29 -21.82 -12.07
N PRO A 63 0.19 -21.05 -12.02
CA PRO A 63 0.15 -19.71 -12.60
C PRO A 63 1.11 -18.77 -11.87
N ILE A 64 1.83 -17.94 -12.62
CA ILE A 64 2.74 -16.94 -12.05
C ILE A 64 1.89 -15.80 -11.46
N CYS A 65 2.00 -15.61 -10.14
CA CYS A 65 1.37 -14.48 -9.47
C CYS A 65 2.11 -13.17 -9.82
N PRO A 66 1.43 -12.17 -10.40
CA PRO A 66 2.10 -10.94 -10.82
C PRO A 66 2.50 -10.09 -9.62
N ASN A 67 3.66 -9.41 -9.74
CA ASN A 67 4.15 -8.52 -8.70
C ASN A 67 3.70 -7.08 -8.96
N LEU A 68 3.23 -6.40 -7.91
CA LEU A 68 2.99 -4.97 -7.94
C LEU A 68 4.31 -4.22 -7.63
N PRO A 69 4.70 -3.22 -8.46
CA PRO A 69 5.88 -2.39 -8.18
C PRO A 69 5.81 -1.75 -6.80
N LYS A 70 6.93 -1.71 -6.08
CA LYS A 70 7.01 -1.03 -4.78
C LYS A 70 7.57 0.38 -5.00
N PRO A 71 7.11 1.39 -4.24
CA PRO A 71 7.71 2.70 -4.30
C PRO A 71 9.13 2.66 -3.74
N ASP A 72 9.98 3.55 -4.25
CA ASP A 72 11.32 3.74 -3.70
C ASP A 72 11.24 4.22 -2.24
N PRO A 73 12.17 3.77 -1.38
CA PRO A 73 12.24 4.28 -0.02
C PRO A 73 12.53 5.79 -0.03
N PRO A 74 11.80 6.59 0.78
CA PRO A 74 12.01 8.02 0.80
C PRO A 74 13.41 8.35 1.33
N ARG A 75 14.10 9.28 0.66
CA ARG A 75 15.48 9.69 1.03
C ARG A 75 15.55 10.34 2.41
N LYS A 76 14.45 10.98 2.80
CA LYS A 76 14.27 11.62 4.11
C LYS A 76 13.12 10.95 4.83
N ARG A 77 13.13 11.07 6.15
CA ARG A 77 12.01 10.64 6.98
C ARG A 77 10.76 11.46 6.62
N VAL A 78 9.64 10.79 6.44
CA VAL A 78 8.33 11.41 6.21
C VAL A 78 7.49 11.29 7.47
N ASP A 79 6.87 12.39 7.91
CA ASP A 79 5.97 12.41 9.07
C ASP A 79 4.51 12.14 8.68
N LEU A 80 4.13 12.54 7.47
CA LEU A 80 2.80 12.39 6.89
C LEU A 80 2.88 11.92 5.44
N VAL A 81 2.27 10.80 5.11
CA VAL A 81 2.05 10.38 3.72
C VAL A 81 0.63 10.73 3.33
N VAL A 82 0.48 11.59 2.34
CA VAL A 82 -0.81 11.97 1.75
C VAL A 82 -0.95 11.25 0.43
N VAL A 83 -2.04 10.53 0.26
CA VAL A 83 -2.32 9.77 -0.97
C VAL A 83 -3.73 10.06 -1.46
N LYS A 84 -3.87 10.32 -2.76
CA LYS A 84 -5.17 10.37 -3.42
C LYS A 84 -5.49 9.01 -3.98
N LEU A 85 -6.65 8.45 -3.62
CA LEU A 85 -7.08 7.15 -4.16
C LEU A 85 -8.20 7.34 -5.20
N PRO A 86 -8.12 6.64 -6.35
CA PRO A 86 -9.24 6.56 -7.26
C PRO A 86 -10.44 5.94 -6.54
N CYS A 87 -11.61 6.49 -6.78
CA CYS A 87 -12.90 5.98 -6.31
C CYS A 87 -13.85 6.12 -7.48
N GLY A 88 -13.96 5.04 -8.28
CA GLY A 88 -14.88 5.01 -9.42
C GLY A 88 -16.33 5.22 -8.99
N ASN A 89 -17.22 5.43 -9.95
CA ASN A 89 -18.66 5.50 -9.68
C ASN A 89 -19.10 4.28 -8.86
N ARG A 90 -19.83 4.49 -7.76
CA ARG A 90 -20.25 3.47 -6.77
C ARG A 90 -20.92 2.20 -7.35
N LYS A 91 -21.28 2.22 -8.65
CA LYS A 91 -21.83 1.10 -9.42
C LYS A 91 -20.79 0.10 -9.91
N LYS A 92 -19.50 0.47 -10.02
CA LYS A 92 -18.38 -0.47 -10.27
C LYS A 92 -17.88 -1.02 -8.93
N ASN A 93 -17.39 -2.26 -8.93
CA ASN A 93 -16.73 -2.90 -7.78
C ASN A 93 -15.43 -2.18 -7.43
N TRP A 94 -15.53 -1.00 -6.81
CA TRP A 94 -14.39 -0.18 -6.38
C TRP A 94 -13.48 -0.90 -5.39
N SER A 95 -14.00 -1.91 -4.68
CA SER A 95 -13.22 -2.79 -3.79
C SER A 95 -12.31 -3.76 -4.54
N ARG A 96 -12.54 -3.98 -5.84
CA ARG A 96 -11.76 -4.85 -6.71
C ARG A 96 -10.90 -4.07 -7.72
N ASP A 97 -10.55 -2.84 -7.38
CA ASP A 97 -9.77 -1.95 -8.23
C ASP A 97 -8.27 -2.10 -7.93
N VAL A 98 -7.50 -2.60 -8.92
CA VAL A 98 -6.06 -2.88 -8.77
C VAL A 98 -5.25 -1.62 -8.50
N ALA A 99 -5.54 -0.51 -9.19
CA ALA A 99 -4.84 0.76 -8.96
C ALA A 99 -5.06 1.27 -7.53
N ARG A 100 -6.29 1.15 -7.03
CA ARG A 100 -6.65 1.50 -5.65
C ARG A 100 -5.95 0.60 -4.63
N LEU A 101 -5.88 -0.71 -4.88
CA LEU A 101 -5.15 -1.66 -4.02
C LEU A 101 -3.66 -1.31 -4.01
N HIS A 102 -3.06 -1.11 -5.17
CA HIS A 102 -1.64 -0.82 -5.36
C HIS A 102 -1.21 0.46 -4.64
N LEU A 103 -1.97 1.55 -4.77
CA LEU A 103 -1.69 2.80 -4.07
C LEU A 103 -1.76 2.65 -2.54
N GLN A 104 -2.68 1.83 -2.04
CA GLN A 104 -2.82 1.58 -0.61
C GLN A 104 -1.68 0.72 -0.05
N LEU A 105 -1.24 -0.30 -0.80
CA LEU A 105 -0.05 -1.08 -0.48
C LEU A 105 1.19 -0.18 -0.51
N ALA A 106 1.37 0.62 -1.55
CA ALA A 106 2.48 1.57 -1.66
C ALA A 106 2.52 2.55 -0.46
N THR A 107 1.36 3.10 -0.09
CA THR A 107 1.22 3.97 1.09
C THR A 107 1.63 3.27 2.38
N ALA A 108 1.23 2.01 2.56
CA ALA A 108 1.65 1.20 3.70
C ALA A 108 3.17 0.90 3.69
N TRP A 109 3.73 0.55 2.53
CA TRP A 109 5.18 0.34 2.35
C TRP A 109 5.98 1.58 2.73
N LEU A 110 5.56 2.75 2.24
CA LEU A 110 6.17 4.05 2.56
C LEU A 110 6.15 4.34 4.07
N ALA A 111 5.04 4.04 4.74
CA ALA A 111 4.92 4.18 6.20
C ALA A 111 5.87 3.22 6.94
N ALA A 112 5.94 1.97 6.48
CA ALA A 112 6.73 0.91 7.09
C ALA A 112 8.25 1.14 7.00
N TYR A 113 8.72 1.93 6.01
CA TYR A 113 10.13 2.32 5.87
C TYR A 113 10.64 3.24 6.97
N ALA A 114 9.75 3.90 7.73
CA ALA A 114 10.18 4.71 8.87
C ALA A 114 11.02 3.85 9.83
N LYS A 115 12.21 4.32 10.20
CA LYS A 115 13.10 3.57 11.11
C LYS A 115 12.52 3.56 12.52
N GLY A 116 12.61 2.41 13.20
CA GLY A 116 12.12 2.28 14.57
C GLY A 116 10.61 2.50 14.69
N ASN A 117 10.18 3.03 15.84
CA ASN A 117 8.77 3.28 16.14
C ASN A 117 8.38 4.77 16.08
N TYR A 118 9.05 5.52 15.20
CA TYR A 118 8.69 6.92 14.96
C TYR A 118 7.27 6.98 14.35
N PRO A 119 6.34 7.77 14.92
CA PRO A 119 4.99 7.81 14.41
C PRO A 119 4.98 8.43 13.01
N VAL A 120 4.23 7.78 12.11
CA VAL A 120 3.90 8.28 10.77
C VAL A 120 2.38 8.34 10.69
N HIS A 121 1.84 9.41 10.11
CA HIS A 121 0.42 9.52 9.81
C HIS A 121 0.16 9.28 8.33
N LEU A 122 -1.01 8.73 8.01
CA LEU A 122 -1.45 8.49 6.65
C LEU A 122 -2.74 9.25 6.39
N LEU A 123 -2.77 10.07 5.34
CA LEU A 123 -3.96 10.83 4.96
C LEU A 123 -4.43 10.39 3.57
N PHE A 124 -5.59 9.74 3.52
CA PHE A 124 -6.21 9.31 2.28
C PHE A 124 -7.24 10.35 1.83
N VAL A 125 -7.10 10.83 0.59
CA VAL A 125 -8.07 11.69 -0.09
C VAL A 125 -8.91 10.82 -1.04
N THR A 126 -10.11 10.42 -0.61
CA THR A 126 -10.99 9.52 -1.35
C THR A 126 -12.43 9.49 -0.80
N ASN A 127 -13.41 9.25 -1.68
CA ASN A 127 -14.82 9.07 -1.33
C ASN A 127 -15.20 7.62 -0.98
N CYS A 128 -14.26 6.68 -1.15
CA CYS A 128 -14.44 5.26 -0.90
C CYS A 128 -13.62 4.86 0.33
N PHE A 129 -14.03 3.83 1.08
CA PHE A 129 -13.32 3.39 2.28
C PHE A 129 -11.92 2.84 1.97
N PRO A 130 -10.87 3.25 2.70
CA PRO A 130 -9.58 2.55 2.68
C PRO A 130 -9.75 1.08 3.11
N ILE A 131 -8.84 0.20 2.68
CA ILE A 131 -8.94 -1.25 2.89
C ILE A 131 -8.87 -1.53 4.39
N PRO A 132 -9.93 -2.07 5.00
CA PRO A 132 -10.02 -2.24 6.45
C PRO A 132 -9.00 -3.25 7.00
N ASN A 133 -8.57 -4.20 6.17
CA ASN A 133 -7.53 -5.15 6.55
C ASN A 133 -6.17 -4.46 6.77
N LEU A 134 -5.86 -3.44 5.98
CA LEU A 134 -4.58 -2.72 6.09
C LEU A 134 -4.69 -1.51 7.01
N PHE A 135 -5.81 -0.79 6.96
CA PHE A 135 -6.10 0.42 7.72
C PHE A 135 -7.38 0.25 8.55
N PRO A 136 -7.29 -0.41 9.72
CA PRO A 136 -8.45 -0.71 10.55
C PRO A 136 -9.02 0.55 11.23
N CYS A 137 -10.32 0.57 11.52
CA CYS A 137 -10.99 1.70 12.16
C CYS A 137 -10.39 2.11 13.51
N LYS A 138 -9.76 1.18 14.25
CA LYS A 138 -9.08 1.48 15.52
C LYS A 138 -7.87 2.41 15.37
N GLU A 139 -7.31 2.51 14.16
CA GLU A 139 -6.18 3.37 13.82
C GLU A 139 -6.63 4.67 13.13
N LEU A 140 -7.94 4.83 12.88
CA LEU A 140 -8.51 6.05 12.33
C LEU A 140 -8.50 7.15 13.39
N VAL A 141 -7.79 8.24 13.12
CA VAL A 141 -7.69 9.41 13.99
C VAL A 141 -8.86 10.37 13.73
N LYS A 142 -9.11 10.66 12.44
CA LYS A 142 -10.17 11.58 12.03
C LYS A 142 -10.64 11.27 10.62
N HIS A 143 -11.94 11.41 10.38
CA HIS A 143 -12.54 11.36 9.05
C HIS A 143 -13.44 12.59 8.86
N GLU A 144 -13.24 13.32 7.76
CA GLU A 144 -14.02 14.51 7.41
C GLU A 144 -14.18 14.60 5.88
N GLY A 145 -15.42 14.50 5.40
CA GLY A 145 -15.71 14.53 3.97
C GLY A 145 -15.09 13.35 3.22
N ASN A 146 -14.09 13.63 2.39
CA ASN A 146 -13.32 12.64 1.63
C ASN A 146 -11.90 12.45 2.21
N VAL A 147 -11.62 12.96 3.40
CA VAL A 147 -10.29 12.91 4.03
C VAL A 147 -10.30 11.96 5.20
N TRP A 148 -9.40 10.97 5.16
CA TRP A 148 -9.23 9.96 6.20
C TRP A 148 -7.82 10.00 6.77
N LEU A 149 -7.67 10.38 8.04
CA LEU A 149 -6.39 10.44 8.74
C LEU A 149 -6.22 9.21 9.64
N TYR A 150 -5.19 8.43 9.40
CA TYR A 150 -4.80 7.26 10.20
C TYR A 150 -3.47 7.47 10.91
N ARG A 151 -3.33 6.79 12.05
CA ARG A 151 -2.07 6.61 12.76
C ARG A 151 -1.83 5.10 12.93
N PRO A 152 -1.17 4.45 11.96
CA PRO A 152 -0.97 3.01 11.99
C PRO A 152 -0.02 2.56 13.11
N ASN A 153 -0.21 1.34 13.59
CA ASN A 153 0.83 0.63 14.32
C ASN A 153 1.85 0.08 13.31
N LEU A 154 3.06 0.62 13.30
CA LEU A 154 4.07 0.28 12.30
C LEU A 154 4.58 -1.16 12.39
N ASP A 155 4.57 -1.77 13.58
CA ASP A 155 5.01 -3.15 13.75
C ASP A 155 3.98 -4.11 13.14
N VAL A 156 2.70 -3.91 13.46
CA VAL A 156 1.60 -4.67 12.85
C VAL A 156 1.51 -4.43 11.34
N LEU A 157 1.74 -3.19 10.89
CA LEU A 157 1.72 -2.87 9.47
C LEU A 157 2.84 -3.59 8.71
N ARG A 158 4.05 -3.66 9.28
CA ARG A 158 5.18 -4.40 8.70
C ARG A 158 4.90 -5.89 8.62
N GLU A 159 4.30 -6.48 9.65
CA GLU A 159 3.87 -7.88 9.64
C GLU A 159 2.85 -8.15 8.53
N LYS A 160 1.83 -7.29 8.39
CA LYS A 160 0.83 -7.40 7.32
C LYS A 160 1.43 -7.30 5.92
N LEU A 161 2.46 -6.49 5.73
CA LEU A 161 3.15 -6.35 4.46
C LEU A 161 4.06 -7.55 4.10
N GLN A 162 4.29 -8.48 5.03
CA GLN A 162 4.92 -9.78 4.73
C GLN A 162 3.92 -10.83 4.26
N LEU A 163 2.62 -10.58 4.41
CA LEU A 163 1.59 -11.50 3.95
C LEU A 163 1.41 -11.39 2.43
N PRO A 164 1.02 -12.50 1.79
CA PRO A 164 0.58 -12.49 0.40
C PRO A 164 -0.40 -11.37 0.07
N VAL A 165 -0.14 -10.66 -1.03
CA VAL A 165 -1.08 -9.65 -1.52
C VAL A 165 -2.27 -10.37 -2.13
N GLY A 166 -2.02 -11.22 -3.12
CA GLY A 166 -3.03 -11.99 -3.84
C GLY A 166 -3.15 -13.43 -3.33
N SER A 167 -4.32 -14.06 -3.54
CA SER A 167 -4.44 -15.50 -3.29
C SER A 167 -3.62 -16.33 -4.29
N CYS A 168 -3.22 -15.75 -5.44
CA CYS A 168 -2.30 -16.43 -6.36
C CYS A 168 -0.93 -16.75 -5.77
N GLU A 169 -0.49 -16.07 -4.70
CA GLU A 169 0.78 -16.42 -4.03
C GLU A 169 0.64 -17.63 -3.10
N LEU A 170 -0.58 -18.01 -2.73
CA LEU A 170 -0.86 -19.18 -1.90
C LEU A 170 -0.75 -20.50 -2.69
N ALA A 171 -0.81 -20.42 -4.02
CA ALA A 171 -0.65 -21.54 -4.93
C ALA A 171 0.81 -21.78 -5.37
N LEU A 172 1.78 -21.10 -4.75
CA LEU A 172 3.19 -21.21 -5.14
C LEU A 172 3.84 -22.47 -4.54
N PRO A 173 4.62 -23.23 -5.34
CA PRO A 173 5.12 -24.52 -4.91
C PRO A 173 6.02 -24.41 -3.68
N PHE A 174 5.84 -25.32 -2.72
CA PHE A 174 6.76 -25.45 -1.61
C PHE A 174 8.18 -25.67 -2.16
N LYS A 175 9.09 -24.70 -1.98
CA LYS A 175 10.53 -24.92 -2.19
C LYS A 175 11.07 -25.89 -1.14
N HIS A 176 10.76 -27.18 -1.26
CA HIS A 176 11.50 -28.22 -0.57
C HIS A 176 12.93 -28.20 -1.13
N LYS A 177 13.87 -27.59 -0.39
CA LYS A 177 15.28 -27.95 -0.53
C LYS A 177 15.43 -29.38 -0.01
N VAL A 178 15.15 -30.37 -0.86
CA VAL A 178 15.58 -31.74 -0.60
C VAL A 178 17.10 -31.75 -0.77
N ILE A 179 17.83 -31.61 0.35
CA ILE A 179 19.25 -31.92 0.38
C ILE A 179 19.33 -33.44 0.36
N TYR A 180 19.60 -34.01 -0.82
CA TYR A 180 19.98 -35.42 -0.92
C TYR A 180 21.34 -35.60 -0.24
N HIS A 181 21.33 -36.08 1.00
CA HIS A 181 22.51 -36.73 1.56
C HIS A 181 22.60 -38.12 0.95
N HIS A 182 23.44 -38.28 -0.07
CA HIS A 182 23.90 -39.62 -0.45
C HIS A 182 24.74 -40.19 0.70
N PRO A 183 24.41 -41.37 1.24
CA PRO A 183 25.32 -42.07 2.14
C PRO A 183 26.55 -42.53 1.35
N PRO A 184 27.77 -42.44 1.93
CA PRO A 184 28.97 -42.90 1.27
C PRO A 184 28.93 -44.43 1.11
N SER A 185 29.30 -44.87 -0.08
CA SER A 185 29.54 -46.26 -0.51
C SER A 185 30.70 -46.90 0.23
#